data_AF-A0A6L7MLN9-F1
#
_entry.id   AF-A0A6L7MLN9-F1
#
_cell.length_a   1.000
_cell.length_b   1.000
_cell.length_c   1.000
_cell.angle_alpha   90.00
_cell.angle_beta   90.00
_cell.angle_gamma   90.00
#
_symmetry.space_group_name_H-M   'P 1'
#
loop_
_entity.id
_entity.type
_entity.pdbx_description
1 polymer ?
#
loop_
_entity_poly.entity_id
_entity_poly.type
_entity_poly.pdbx_seq_one_letter_code
_entity_poly.pdbx_strand_id
1 'polypeptide(L)'
;MLAPPPLRPKTAAASSPGCVSAPSATRTVFSGHYEAWNLTAASLWPSDNPDKRRAKAIHSSPKHSVGSGGQSVPTYYLDTSALMKRYWTEAGSDVMAELFERLTNSDALATSQLTVLEMNSALARLLESRQMDREEYQRVLDRFARDIGDYGFTVTPVHNELVIEAVSVVREYSLRALDALHFTSAIVAGELLGNQNLYMVSADRKIIEACGKYGMPVLDPIADDALSRLRSL
;
A
#
# COMPACT_ATOMS: atom_id res chain seq x y z
N MET A 1 -47.10 9.63 12.69
CA MET A 1 -46.34 8.38 12.98
C MET A 1 -47.31 7.22 12.92
N LEU A 2 -47.43 6.57 11.76
CA LEU A 2 -48.29 5.40 11.57
C LEU A 2 -47.51 4.16 12.00
N ALA A 3 -48.04 3.46 13.01
CA ALA A 3 -47.54 2.16 13.47
C ALA A 3 -47.86 1.05 12.45
N PRO A 4 -47.02 0.00 12.34
CA PRO A 4 -47.25 -1.08 11.38
C PRO A 4 -48.38 -2.03 11.83
N PRO A 5 -49.11 -2.66 10.88
CA PRO A 5 -50.15 -3.65 11.18
C PRO A 5 -49.59 -5.02 11.58
N PRO A 6 -50.35 -5.85 12.32
CA PRO A 6 -49.85 -7.07 12.96
C PRO A 6 -49.77 -8.29 12.02
N LEU A 7 -48.82 -9.18 12.35
CA LEU A 7 -48.56 -10.48 11.73
C LEU A 7 -49.71 -11.49 11.97
N ARG A 8 -49.98 -12.36 10.99
CA ARG A 8 -50.75 -13.62 11.17
C ARG A 8 -49.92 -14.85 10.76
N PRO A 9 -50.23 -16.05 11.30
CA PRO A 9 -49.27 -17.14 11.40
C PRO A 9 -49.42 -18.29 10.38
N LYS A 10 -48.25 -18.90 10.11
CA LYS A 10 -47.87 -20.31 9.80
C LYS A 10 -48.82 -21.24 9.04
N THR A 11 -48.29 -21.81 7.96
CA THR A 11 -48.36 -23.26 7.70
C THR A 11 -46.96 -23.79 7.35
N ALA A 12 -46.66 -24.98 7.88
CA ALA A 12 -45.41 -25.70 7.72
C ALA A 12 -45.56 -26.79 6.65
N ALA A 13 -44.49 -27.06 5.90
CA ALA A 13 -44.25 -28.35 5.29
C ALA A 13 -42.74 -28.60 5.22
N ALA A 14 -42.33 -29.71 5.81
CA ALA A 14 -40.95 -30.17 5.92
C ALA A 14 -40.49 -30.90 4.65
N SER A 15 -39.21 -30.76 4.31
CA SER A 15 -38.39 -31.82 3.73
C SER A 15 -36.90 -31.49 3.95
N SER A 16 -36.13 -32.48 4.40
CA SER A 16 -34.68 -32.47 4.60
C SER A 16 -34.04 -33.50 3.63
N PRO A 17 -32.71 -33.70 3.61
CA PRO A 17 -31.63 -32.74 3.35
C PRO A 17 -30.80 -33.18 2.13
N GLY A 18 -30.47 -32.26 1.23
CA GLY A 18 -29.57 -32.50 0.11
C GLY A 18 -28.19 -31.90 0.37
N CYS A 19 -27.16 -32.73 0.34
CA CYS A 19 -25.74 -32.40 0.46
C CYS A 19 -25.35 -31.23 -0.47
N VAL A 20 -24.86 -30.11 0.08
CA VAL A 20 -24.26 -29.02 -0.70
C VAL A 20 -22.76 -29.01 -0.42
N SER A 21 -22.00 -29.53 -1.37
CA SER A 21 -20.56 -29.36 -1.48
C SER A 21 -20.21 -27.88 -1.58
N ALA A 22 -19.23 -27.43 -0.79
CA ALA A 22 -18.65 -26.10 -0.84
C ALA A 22 -18.06 -25.82 -2.24
N PRO A 23 -18.27 -24.64 -2.85
CA PRO A 23 -17.51 -24.25 -4.01
C PRO A 23 -16.11 -23.80 -3.57
N SER A 24 -15.11 -24.53 -4.06
CA SER A 24 -13.72 -24.10 -4.17
C SER A 24 -13.65 -22.66 -4.71
N ALA A 25 -13.05 -21.74 -3.96
CA ALA A 25 -12.82 -20.37 -4.39
C ALA A 25 -11.91 -20.38 -5.63
N THR A 26 -12.52 -20.19 -6.79
CA THR A 26 -11.83 -20.05 -8.07
C THR A 26 -11.08 -18.72 -8.09
N ARG A 27 -9.77 -18.82 -8.34
CA ARG A 27 -8.83 -17.74 -8.62
C ARG A 27 -9.34 -16.92 -9.82
N THR A 28 -9.98 -15.77 -9.56
CA THR A 28 -10.30 -14.80 -10.61
C THR A 28 -9.02 -14.04 -10.93
N VAL A 29 -8.44 -14.36 -12.08
CA VAL A 29 -7.35 -13.61 -12.70
C VAL A 29 -7.97 -12.36 -13.32
N PHE A 30 -7.67 -11.18 -12.78
CA PHE A 30 -8.15 -9.91 -13.33
C PHE A 30 -7.21 -9.45 -14.44
N SER A 31 -7.71 -9.41 -15.68
CA SER A 31 -7.03 -8.82 -16.84
C SER A 31 -7.66 -7.47 -17.15
N GLY A 32 -7.17 -6.42 -16.51
CA GLY A 32 -7.42 -5.03 -16.89
C GLY A 32 -6.19 -4.45 -17.59
N HIS A 33 -6.35 -3.82 -18.75
CA HIS A 33 -5.27 -3.10 -19.41
C HIS A 33 -4.95 -1.82 -18.62
N TYR A 34 -3.78 -1.77 -17.97
CA TYR A 34 -3.30 -0.62 -17.21
C TYR A 34 -2.60 0.38 -18.15
N GLU A 35 -3.27 1.45 -18.57
CA GLU A 35 -2.61 2.55 -19.26
C GLU A 35 -1.85 3.42 -18.24
N ALA A 36 -0.55 3.60 -18.50
CA ALA A 36 0.40 4.28 -17.62
C ALA A 36 0.09 5.77 -17.47
N TRP A 37 -0.43 6.16 -16.31
CA TRP A 37 -0.40 7.55 -15.86
C TRP A 37 1.05 7.91 -15.50
N ASN A 38 1.67 8.79 -16.31
CA ASN A 38 2.99 9.36 -16.04
C ASN A 38 2.95 10.30 -14.82
N LEU A 39 2.81 9.74 -13.61
CA LEU A 39 2.96 10.46 -12.36
C LEU A 39 4.46 10.56 -12.05
N THR A 40 5.06 11.71 -12.34
CA THR A 40 6.41 12.01 -11.86
C THR A 40 6.32 12.49 -10.41
N ALA A 41 7.40 12.39 -9.63
CA ALA A 41 7.47 12.99 -8.30
C ALA A 41 7.01 14.47 -8.30
N ALA A 42 7.20 15.18 -9.41
CA ALA A 42 6.77 16.57 -9.61
C ALA A 42 5.26 16.77 -9.78
N SER A 43 4.50 15.79 -10.29
CA SER A 43 3.04 15.89 -10.43
C SER A 43 2.29 15.55 -9.14
N LEU A 44 2.97 14.93 -8.17
CA LEU A 44 2.41 14.57 -6.87
C LEU A 44 2.41 15.75 -5.88
N TRP A 45 3.10 16.86 -6.20
CA TRP A 45 3.21 18.02 -5.33
C TRP A 45 2.35 19.21 -5.80
N PRO A 46 1.59 19.89 -4.90
CA PRO A 46 0.86 21.12 -5.23
C PRO A 46 1.75 22.20 -5.84
N SER A 47 1.17 23.17 -6.54
CA SER A 47 1.89 24.03 -7.48
C SER A 47 3.01 24.94 -6.93
N ASP A 48 3.22 24.97 -5.61
CA ASP A 48 4.04 25.97 -4.93
C ASP A 48 5.46 25.49 -4.56
N ASN A 49 5.91 24.34 -5.09
CA ASN A 49 7.30 23.89 -4.87
C ASN A 49 8.31 24.65 -5.75
N PRO A 50 9.29 25.36 -5.17
CA PRO A 50 10.36 26.04 -5.93
C PRO A 50 11.26 25.08 -6.73
N ASP A 51 11.28 23.78 -6.43
CA ASP A 51 12.09 22.76 -7.11
C ASP A 51 11.55 22.27 -8.47
N LYS A 52 10.46 22.87 -8.97
CA LYS A 52 9.90 22.60 -10.30
C LYS A 52 10.88 22.78 -11.47
N ARG A 53 12.07 23.34 -11.24
CA ARG A 53 13.10 23.55 -12.25
C ARG A 53 14.02 22.34 -12.49
N ARG A 54 13.86 21.21 -11.79
CA ARG A 54 14.80 20.07 -11.91
C ARG A 54 14.23 18.67 -12.18
N ALA A 55 12.93 18.52 -12.41
CA ALA A 55 12.38 17.23 -12.84
C ALA A 55 12.40 17.09 -14.38
N LYS A 56 13.50 16.55 -14.91
CA LYS A 56 13.58 16.12 -16.32
C LYS A 56 12.92 14.74 -16.43
N ALA A 57 11.99 14.58 -17.36
CA ALA A 57 11.28 13.33 -17.61
C ALA A 57 12.26 12.15 -17.77
N ILE A 58 12.21 11.20 -16.82
CA ILE A 58 12.88 9.91 -16.96
C ILE A 58 11.85 8.98 -17.59
N HIS A 59 11.91 8.86 -18.92
CA HIS A 59 11.43 7.67 -19.61
C HIS A 59 12.53 6.63 -19.50
N SER A 60 12.36 5.66 -18.61
CA SER A 60 13.06 4.39 -18.73
C SER A 60 12.03 3.29 -18.50
N SER A 61 11.50 2.77 -19.61
CA SER A 61 10.86 1.46 -19.63
C SER A 61 11.80 0.45 -18.97
N PRO A 62 11.32 -0.42 -18.06
CA PRO A 62 12.12 -1.54 -17.60
C PRO A 62 12.42 -2.42 -18.81
N LYS A 63 13.68 -2.47 -19.24
CA LYS A 63 14.14 -3.50 -20.17
C LYS A 63 14.28 -4.80 -19.39
N HIS A 64 13.17 -5.47 -19.09
CA HIS A 64 13.22 -6.87 -18.71
C HIS A 64 12.88 -7.70 -19.93
N SER A 65 13.94 -8.15 -20.60
CA SER A 65 13.89 -9.35 -21.42
C SER A 65 13.32 -10.48 -20.55
N VAL A 66 12.22 -11.08 -20.99
CA VAL A 66 11.66 -12.30 -20.39
C VAL A 66 12.69 -13.42 -20.58
N GLY A 67 13.61 -13.51 -19.62
CA GLY A 67 14.53 -14.62 -19.44
C GLY A 67 13.90 -15.57 -18.43
N SER A 68 13.46 -16.72 -18.90
CA SER A 68 12.96 -17.81 -18.08
C SER A 68 14.07 -18.30 -17.12
N GLY A 69 13.94 -18.03 -15.82
CA GLY A 69 14.80 -18.61 -14.77
C GLY A 69 15.41 -17.67 -13.71
N GLY A 70 14.99 -16.40 -13.61
CA GLY A 70 15.52 -15.47 -12.59
C GLY A 70 14.82 -15.57 -11.24
N GLN A 71 15.58 -15.50 -10.13
CA GLN A 71 15.03 -15.42 -8.78
C GLN A 71 14.04 -14.24 -8.65
N SER A 72 12.92 -14.45 -7.95
CA SER A 72 11.94 -13.41 -7.64
C SER A 72 12.60 -12.37 -6.73
N VAL A 73 12.93 -11.22 -7.28
CA VAL A 73 13.42 -10.07 -6.54
C VAL A 73 12.37 -9.65 -5.50
N PRO A 74 12.68 -9.23 -4.27
CA PRO A 74 11.68 -8.69 -3.36
C PRO A 74 11.11 -7.34 -3.82
N THR A 75 9.79 -7.17 -3.70
CA THR A 75 9.12 -5.86 -3.74
C THR A 75 8.66 -5.50 -2.34
N TYR A 76 8.99 -4.30 -1.87
CA TYR A 76 8.45 -3.76 -0.63
C TYR A 76 7.36 -2.73 -0.96
N TYR A 77 6.11 -3.03 -0.60
CA TYR A 77 5.05 -2.04 -0.63
C TYR A 77 4.98 -1.34 0.73
N LEU A 78 5.18 -0.03 0.75
CA LEU A 78 5.21 0.76 1.97
C LEU A 78 3.90 1.54 2.10
N ASP A 79 3.16 1.32 3.18
CA ASP A 79 2.09 2.27 3.54
C ASP A 79 2.68 3.48 4.30
N THR A 80 1.83 4.48 4.56
CA THR A 80 2.26 5.69 5.27
C THR A 80 2.73 5.39 6.69
N SER A 81 2.11 4.43 7.38
CA SER A 81 2.43 4.09 8.76
C SER A 81 3.86 3.56 8.91
N ALA A 82 4.38 2.85 7.91
CA ALA A 82 5.78 2.43 7.86
C ALA A 82 6.68 3.52 7.28
N LEU A 83 6.28 4.14 6.16
CA LEU A 83 7.14 5.09 5.45
C LEU A 83 7.43 6.35 6.28
N MET A 84 6.49 6.80 7.11
CA MET A 84 6.68 7.93 8.01
C MET A 84 7.88 7.75 8.95
N LYS A 85 8.18 6.51 9.39
CA LYS A 85 9.29 6.18 10.30
C LYS A 85 10.67 6.47 9.70
N ARG A 86 10.76 6.55 8.37
CA ARG A 86 11.97 6.99 7.68
C ARG A 86 12.20 8.50 7.79
N TYR A 87 11.13 9.27 7.94
CA TYR A 87 11.13 10.73 7.86
C TYR A 87 10.90 11.41 9.21
N TRP A 88 10.37 10.68 10.18
CA TRP A 88 10.15 11.11 11.55
C TRP A 88 10.72 10.07 12.49
N THR A 89 11.47 10.51 13.51
CA THR A 89 12.11 9.59 14.46
C THR A 89 11.08 9.04 15.43
N GLU A 90 10.81 7.75 15.35
CA GLU A 90 9.89 7.03 16.23
C GLU A 90 10.26 5.54 16.28
N ALA A 91 9.49 4.72 17.01
CA ALA A 91 9.73 3.28 17.04
C ALA A 91 9.70 2.69 15.61
N GLY A 92 10.68 1.86 15.28
CA GLY A 92 10.84 1.24 13.96
C GLY A 92 11.59 2.09 12.91
N SER A 93 12.05 3.30 13.25
CA SER A 93 12.90 4.11 12.37
C SER A 93 14.22 3.42 12.01
N ASP A 94 14.80 2.65 12.93
CA ASP A 94 16.00 1.86 12.73
C ASP A 94 15.80 0.74 11.70
N VAL A 95 14.67 0.04 11.76
CA VAL A 95 14.29 -0.98 10.76
C VAL A 95 14.11 -0.35 9.38
N MET A 96 13.44 0.81 9.30
CA MET A 96 13.27 1.51 8.02
C MET A 96 14.59 2.07 7.49
N ALA A 97 15.52 2.49 8.35
CA ALA A 97 16.86 2.89 7.93
C ALA A 97 17.61 1.69 7.33
N GLU A 98 17.65 0.55 8.03
CA GLU A 98 18.33 -0.66 7.56
C GLU A 98 17.69 -1.21 6.27
N LEU A 99 16.36 -1.17 6.14
CA LEU A 99 15.68 -1.59 4.91
C LEU A 99 16.23 -0.84 3.71
N PHE A 100 16.30 0.49 3.79
CA PHE A 100 16.78 1.34 2.70
C PHE A 100 18.29 1.24 2.46
N GLU A 101 19.08 1.00 3.50
CA GLU A 101 20.53 0.79 3.37
C GLU A 101 20.87 -0.53 2.65
N ARG A 102 20.01 -1.55 2.81
CA ARG A 102 20.20 -2.88 2.19
C ARG A 102 19.63 -2.99 0.78
N LEU A 103 18.85 -2.00 0.31
CA LEU A 103 18.27 -2.04 -1.02
C LEU A 103 19.35 -2.19 -2.09
N THR A 104 19.12 -3.13 -2.99
CA THR A 104 19.92 -3.38 -4.17
C THR A 104 19.20 -2.84 -5.41
N ASN A 105 19.92 -2.70 -6.52
CA ASN A 105 19.33 -2.25 -7.79
C ASN A 105 18.26 -3.22 -8.35
N SER A 106 18.20 -4.44 -7.84
CA SER A 106 17.13 -5.36 -8.21
C SER A 106 15.86 -5.05 -7.45
N ASP A 107 15.94 -4.69 -6.16
CA ASP A 107 14.78 -4.53 -5.28
C ASP A 107 13.85 -3.41 -5.75
N ALA A 108 12.55 -3.64 -5.57
CA ALA A 108 11.53 -2.66 -5.96
C ALA A 108 10.82 -2.09 -4.74
N LEU A 109 10.60 -0.78 -4.75
CA LEU A 109 9.75 -0.10 -3.78
C LEU A 109 8.44 0.30 -4.44
N ALA A 110 7.33 0.12 -3.72
CA ALA A 110 6.01 0.53 -4.14
C ALA A 110 5.27 1.25 -3.02
N THR A 111 4.34 2.13 -3.39
CA THR A 111 3.50 2.88 -2.44
C THR A 111 2.21 3.33 -3.15
N SER A 112 1.25 3.95 -2.45
CA SER A 112 0.08 4.57 -3.10
C SER A 112 0.28 6.07 -3.30
N GLN A 113 -0.44 6.66 -4.27
CA GLN A 113 -0.67 8.10 -4.32
C GLN A 113 -1.25 8.64 -3.00
N LEU A 114 -2.02 7.84 -2.25
CA LEU A 114 -2.53 8.21 -0.92
C LEU A 114 -1.41 8.51 0.06
N THR A 115 -0.27 7.83 -0.04
CA THR A 115 0.88 8.07 0.84
C THR A 115 1.31 9.52 0.78
N VAL A 116 1.27 10.15 -0.39
CA VAL A 116 1.63 11.57 -0.53
C VAL A 116 0.68 12.44 0.30
N LEU A 117 -0.63 12.18 0.21
CA LEU A 117 -1.64 12.91 0.96
C LEU A 117 -1.51 12.67 2.47
N GLU A 118 -1.34 11.42 2.88
CA GLU A 118 -1.25 11.05 4.29
C GLU A 118 0.05 11.54 4.94
N MET A 119 1.19 11.50 4.23
CA MET A 119 2.44 12.10 4.67
C MET A 119 2.29 13.61 4.91
N ASN A 120 1.69 14.33 3.96
CA ASN A 120 1.42 15.77 4.12
C ASN A 120 0.51 16.04 5.33
N SER A 121 -0.56 15.26 5.49
CA SER A 121 -1.50 15.40 6.61
C SER A 121 -0.83 15.12 7.97
N ALA A 122 -0.04 14.06 8.06
CA ALA A 122 0.69 13.69 9.27
C ALA A 122 1.70 14.78 9.67
N LEU A 123 2.50 15.27 8.71
CA LEU A 123 3.49 16.31 8.94
C LEU A 123 2.84 17.66 9.29
N ALA A 124 1.70 18.00 8.68
CA ALA A 124 0.96 19.22 9.00
C ALA A 124 0.47 19.20 10.46
N ARG A 125 0.05 18.04 10.97
CA ARG A 125 -0.33 17.86 12.38
C ARG A 125 0.86 18.01 13.33
N LEU A 126 2.05 17.54 12.94
CA LEU A 126 3.29 17.75 13.72
C LEU A 126 3.67 19.23 13.78
N LEU A 127 3.53 19.95 12.67
CA LEU A 127 3.75 21.40 12.60
C LEU A 127 2.74 22.15 13.48
N GLU A 128 1.45 21.83 13.38
CA GLU A 128 0.39 22.48 14.18
C GLU A 128 0.59 22.24 15.69
N SER A 129 0.98 21.01 16.06
CA SER A 129 1.28 20.65 17.45
C SER A 129 2.65 21.14 17.94
N ARG A 130 3.40 21.90 17.13
CA ARG A 130 4.74 22.44 17.44
C ARG A 130 5.79 21.39 17.79
N GLN A 131 5.58 20.15 17.35
CA GLN A 131 6.59 19.10 17.43
C GLN A 131 7.64 19.25 16.32
N MET A 132 7.30 19.98 15.27
CA MET A 132 8.12 20.25 14.11
C MET A 132 8.00 21.74 13.76
N ASP A 133 9.10 22.37 13.35
CA ASP A 133 9.06 23.75 12.83
C ASP A 133 8.81 23.80 11.31
N ARG A 134 8.59 25.00 10.77
CA ARG A 134 8.27 25.16 9.35
C ARG A 134 9.45 24.80 8.43
N GLU A 135 10.69 25.00 8.88
CA GLU A 135 11.88 24.66 8.08
C GLU A 135 12.10 23.15 8.04
N GLU A 136 11.92 22.47 9.16
CA GLU A 136 11.93 21.01 9.24
C GLU A 136 10.79 20.38 8.43
N TYR A 137 9.57 20.91 8.52
CA TYR A 137 8.44 20.48 7.70
C TYR A 137 8.77 20.50 6.21
N GLN A 138 9.30 21.60 5.70
CA GLN A 138 9.67 21.71 4.29
C GLN A 138 10.83 20.76 3.94
N ARG A 139 11.87 20.68 4.79
CA ARG A 139 13.01 19.77 4.57
C ARG A 139 12.60 18.31 4.48
N VAL A 140 11.67 17.88 5.35
CA VAL A 140 11.17 16.50 5.36
C VAL A 140 10.39 16.20 4.09
N LEU A 141 9.55 17.12 3.64
CA LEU A 141 8.77 16.97 2.42
C LEU A 141 9.65 16.94 1.16
N ASP A 142 10.64 17.82 1.08
CA ASP A 142 11.59 17.83 -0.04
C ASP A 142 12.42 16.54 -0.05
N ARG A 143 12.81 16.03 1.12
CA ARG A 143 13.49 14.73 1.23
C ARG A 143 12.59 13.58 0.78
N PHE A 144 11.33 13.55 1.22
CA PHE A 144 10.36 12.54 0.80
C PHE A 144 10.16 12.55 -0.72
N ALA A 145 9.96 13.73 -1.33
CA ALA A 145 9.80 13.86 -2.77
C ALA A 145 11.04 13.41 -3.57
N ARG A 146 12.24 13.75 -3.08
CA ARG A 146 13.50 13.27 -3.67
C ARG A 146 13.63 11.75 -3.57
N ASP A 147 13.42 11.18 -2.39
CA ASP A 147 13.53 9.74 -2.17
C ASP A 147 12.57 8.94 -3.09
N ILE A 148 11.34 9.41 -3.30
CA ILE A 148 10.41 8.77 -4.25
C ILE A 148 11.02 8.68 -5.66
N GLY A 149 11.72 9.73 -6.12
CA GLY A 149 12.39 9.76 -7.42
C GLY A 149 13.70 8.97 -7.45
N ASP A 150 14.56 9.17 -6.45
CA ASP A 150 15.91 8.61 -6.38
C ASP A 150 15.88 7.09 -6.20
N TYR A 151 14.93 6.57 -5.41
CA TYR A 151 14.73 5.12 -5.24
C TYR A 151 13.76 4.50 -6.27
N GLY A 152 13.22 5.30 -7.20
CA GLY A 152 12.38 4.79 -8.29
C GLY A 152 11.09 4.11 -7.82
N PHE A 153 10.37 4.70 -6.87
CA PHE A 153 9.14 4.13 -6.33
C PHE A 153 8.08 3.91 -7.42
N THR A 154 7.45 2.74 -7.41
CA THR A 154 6.19 2.51 -8.11
C THR A 154 5.04 3.09 -7.28
N VAL A 155 4.44 4.18 -7.74
CA VAL A 155 3.33 4.86 -7.05
C VAL A 155 2.01 4.45 -7.68
N THR A 156 1.23 3.61 -6.99
CA THR A 156 -0.09 3.15 -7.47
C THR A 156 -1.10 4.30 -7.42
N PRO A 157 -1.69 4.71 -8.56
CA PRO A 157 -2.71 5.75 -8.58
C PRO A 157 -4.02 5.27 -7.96
N VAL A 158 -4.80 6.19 -7.38
CA VAL A 158 -6.17 5.89 -6.91
C VAL A 158 -7.16 6.30 -7.99
N HIS A 159 -7.70 5.31 -8.70
CA HIS A 159 -8.75 5.47 -9.70
C HIS A 159 -10.01 4.69 -9.30
N ASN A 160 -11.09 4.84 -10.06
CA ASN A 160 -12.41 4.29 -9.71
C ASN A 160 -12.39 2.77 -9.56
N GLU A 161 -11.67 2.06 -10.42
CA GLU A 161 -11.58 0.60 -10.38
C GLU A 161 -10.87 0.12 -9.10
N LEU A 162 -9.77 0.77 -8.69
CA LEU A 162 -9.11 0.49 -7.42
C LEU A 162 -10.06 0.69 -6.23
N VAL A 163 -10.88 1.75 -6.26
CA VAL A 163 -11.87 2.00 -5.21
C VAL A 163 -12.93 0.89 -5.18
N ILE A 164 -13.40 0.43 -6.35
CA ILE A 164 -14.37 -0.67 -6.44
C ILE A 164 -13.77 -1.97 -5.90
N GLU A 165 -12.52 -2.28 -6.22
CA GLU A 165 -11.81 -3.45 -5.70
C GLU A 165 -11.64 -3.38 -4.17
N ALA A 166 -11.30 -2.19 -3.65
CA ALA A 166 -11.15 -1.96 -2.21
C ALA A 166 -12.46 -2.18 -1.43
N VAL A 167 -13.64 -2.05 -2.06
CA VAL A 167 -14.93 -2.40 -1.39
C VAL A 167 -14.96 -3.86 -0.96
N SER A 168 -14.42 -4.78 -1.78
CA SER A 168 -14.35 -6.20 -1.45
C SER A 168 -13.39 -6.43 -0.28
N VAL A 169 -12.25 -5.74 -0.27
CA VAL A 169 -11.26 -5.79 0.82
C VAL A 169 -11.86 -5.27 2.13
N VAL A 170 -12.63 -4.17 2.11
CA VAL A 170 -13.34 -3.66 3.29
C VAL A 170 -14.31 -4.71 3.85
N ARG A 171 -15.09 -5.36 2.98
CA ARG A 171 -16.09 -6.36 3.39
C ARG A 171 -15.45 -7.61 3.99
N GLU A 172 -14.36 -8.08 3.39
CA GLU A 172 -13.68 -9.31 3.81
C GLU A 172 -12.85 -9.10 5.09
N TYR A 173 -12.09 -8.00 5.16
CA TYR A 173 -11.09 -7.80 6.21
C TYR A 173 -11.50 -6.74 7.24
N SER A 174 -12.63 -6.06 7.06
CA SER A 174 -13.12 -5.00 7.95
C SER A 174 -12.10 -3.86 8.18
N LEU A 175 -11.32 -3.56 7.14
CA LEU A 175 -10.35 -2.46 7.11
C LEU A 175 -11.06 -1.09 7.00
N ARG A 176 -10.40 -0.02 7.48
CA ARG A 176 -10.87 1.34 7.19
C ARG A 176 -10.66 1.65 5.71
N ALA A 177 -11.36 2.66 5.19
CA ALA A 177 -11.35 2.96 3.76
C ALA A 177 -9.93 3.20 3.19
N LEU A 178 -9.10 3.98 3.88
CA LEU A 178 -7.72 4.25 3.42
C LEU A 178 -6.82 3.01 3.55
N ASP A 179 -6.92 2.28 4.66
CA ASP A 179 -6.21 1.01 4.87
C ASP A 179 -6.55 -0.01 3.76
N ALA A 180 -7.83 -0.10 3.37
CA ALA A 180 -8.27 -0.98 2.30
C ALA A 180 -7.74 -0.55 0.93
N LEU A 181 -7.62 0.76 0.67
CA LEU A 181 -7.01 1.28 -0.55
C LEU A 181 -5.51 0.99 -0.59
N HIS A 182 -4.80 1.09 0.53
CA HIS A 182 -3.40 0.67 0.65
C HIS A 182 -3.22 -0.82 0.38
N PHE A 183 -4.04 -1.64 1.03
CA PHE A 183 -4.02 -3.09 0.84
C PHE A 183 -4.29 -3.48 -0.63
N THR A 184 -5.29 -2.87 -1.25
CA THR A 184 -5.63 -3.11 -2.67
C THR A 184 -4.50 -2.60 -3.59
N SER A 185 -3.93 -1.45 -3.28
CA SER A 185 -2.80 -0.88 -4.02
C SER A 185 -1.55 -1.78 -3.97
N ALA A 186 -1.32 -2.47 -2.85
CA ALA A 186 -0.24 -3.44 -2.70
C ALA A 186 -0.44 -4.64 -3.62
N ILE A 187 -1.65 -5.19 -3.69
CA ILE A 187 -1.99 -6.28 -4.61
C ILE A 187 -1.73 -5.87 -6.06
N VAL A 188 -2.27 -4.73 -6.49
CA VAL A 188 -2.10 -4.22 -7.85
C VAL A 188 -0.62 -3.94 -8.17
N ALA A 189 0.13 -3.39 -7.22
CA ALA A 189 1.57 -3.17 -7.41
C ALA A 189 2.33 -4.49 -7.62
N GLY A 190 1.99 -5.55 -6.89
CA GLY A 190 2.59 -6.88 -7.05
C GLY A 190 2.31 -7.47 -8.43
N GLU A 191 1.08 -7.33 -8.92
CA GLU A 191 0.68 -7.77 -10.27
C GLU A 191 1.43 -7.00 -11.37
N LEU A 192 1.50 -5.67 -11.26
CA LEU A 192 2.19 -4.81 -12.22
C LEU A 192 3.69 -5.09 -12.30
N LEU A 193 4.31 -5.40 -11.16
CA LEU A 193 5.74 -5.71 -11.07
C LEU A 193 6.04 -7.17 -11.43
N GLY A 194 5.01 -7.97 -11.76
CA GLY A 194 5.14 -9.37 -12.16
C GLY A 194 5.75 -10.26 -11.07
N ASN A 195 5.62 -9.84 -9.81
CA ASN A 195 6.47 -10.32 -8.73
C ASN A 195 5.69 -11.17 -7.73
N GLN A 196 6.20 -12.37 -7.44
CA GLN A 196 5.60 -13.27 -6.45
C GLN A 196 6.11 -13.01 -5.02
N ASN A 197 7.09 -12.12 -4.85
CA ASN A 197 7.72 -11.84 -3.56
C ASN A 197 7.46 -10.40 -3.08
N LEU A 198 6.18 -10.03 -2.97
CA LEU A 198 5.76 -8.74 -2.42
C LEU A 198 5.61 -8.82 -0.90
N TYR A 199 6.28 -7.92 -0.19
CA TYR A 199 6.15 -7.69 1.24
C TYR A 199 5.36 -6.41 1.49
N MET A 200 4.29 -6.51 2.26
CA MET A 200 3.64 -5.34 2.85
C MET A 200 4.51 -4.85 4.02
N VAL A 201 4.96 -3.60 3.97
CA VAL A 201 5.66 -2.94 5.07
C VAL A 201 4.67 -1.98 5.73
N SER A 202 4.22 -2.31 6.94
CA SER A 202 3.17 -1.59 7.66
C SER A 202 3.39 -1.68 9.16
N ALA A 203 3.11 -0.59 9.87
CA ALA A 203 3.01 -0.58 11.33
C ALA A 203 1.54 -0.57 11.82
N ASP A 204 0.57 -0.64 10.90
CA ASP A 204 -0.85 -0.73 11.26
C ASP A 204 -1.25 -2.20 11.47
N ARG A 205 -1.55 -2.52 12.73
CA ARG A 205 -1.94 -3.87 13.13
C ARG A 205 -3.09 -4.46 12.32
N LYS A 206 -4.09 -3.66 11.90
CA LYS A 206 -5.23 -4.17 11.13
C LYS A 206 -4.81 -4.56 9.72
N ILE A 207 -3.93 -3.77 9.10
CA ILE A 207 -3.34 -4.09 7.79
C ILE A 207 -2.52 -5.39 7.91
N ILE A 208 -1.66 -5.49 8.93
CA ILE A 208 -0.83 -6.68 9.18
C ILE A 208 -1.72 -7.94 9.34
N GLU A 209 -2.78 -7.86 10.15
CA GLU A 209 -3.73 -8.95 10.35
C GLU A 209 -4.47 -9.34 9.06
N ALA A 210 -4.86 -8.36 8.23
CA ALA A 210 -5.49 -8.60 6.93
C ALA A 210 -4.53 -9.29 5.96
N CYS A 211 -3.26 -8.86 5.92
CA CYS A 211 -2.21 -9.49 5.10
C CYS A 211 -1.99 -10.94 5.49
N GLY A 212 -1.95 -11.23 6.80
CA GLY A 212 -1.85 -12.60 7.31
C GLY A 212 -3.02 -13.49 6.87
N LYS A 213 -4.25 -12.95 6.83
CA LYS A 213 -5.43 -13.69 6.33
C LYS A 213 -5.41 -13.90 4.82
N TYR A 214 -4.88 -12.93 4.07
CA TYR A 214 -4.75 -13.01 2.61
C TYR A 214 -3.57 -13.90 2.17
N GLY A 215 -2.57 -14.10 3.03
CA GLY A 215 -1.33 -14.81 2.71
C GLY A 215 -0.26 -13.91 2.09
N MET A 216 -0.35 -12.58 2.29
CA MET A 216 0.68 -11.62 1.87
C MET A 216 1.76 -11.51 2.96
N PRO A 217 3.05 -11.74 2.65
CA PRO A 217 4.14 -11.52 3.58
C PRO A 217 4.16 -10.08 4.11
N VAL A 218 4.56 -9.93 5.38
CA VAL A 218 4.59 -8.63 6.07
C VAL A 218 5.94 -8.41 6.73
N LEU A 219 6.43 -7.18 6.64
CA LEU A 219 7.47 -6.63 7.51
C LEU A 219 6.83 -5.55 8.40
N ASP A 220 6.68 -5.87 9.68
CA ASP A 220 6.26 -4.89 10.69
C ASP A 220 7.53 -4.22 11.25
N PRO A 221 7.76 -2.91 11.00
CA PRO A 221 8.96 -2.23 11.47
C PRO A 221 8.98 -2.01 12.99
N ILE A 222 7.86 -2.22 13.71
CA ILE A 222 7.81 -2.07 15.17
C ILE A 222 7.80 -3.40 15.92
N ALA A 223 7.89 -4.53 15.21
CA ALA A 223 8.00 -5.84 15.85
C ALA A 223 9.37 -6.03 16.50
N ASP A 224 9.41 -6.72 17.65
CA ASP A 224 10.65 -6.98 18.39
C ASP A 224 11.70 -7.76 17.55
N ASP A 225 11.23 -8.58 16.60
CA ASP A 225 12.08 -9.38 15.71
C ASP A 225 12.29 -8.76 14.33
N ALA A 226 11.83 -7.53 14.09
CA ALA A 226 11.78 -6.88 12.78
C ALA A 226 13.13 -6.84 12.04
N LEU A 227 14.22 -6.45 12.73
CA LEU A 227 15.56 -6.44 12.14
C LEU A 227 16.02 -7.84 11.73
N SER A 228 15.75 -8.85 12.58
CA SER A 228 16.13 -10.23 12.28
C SER A 228 15.36 -10.77 11.07
N ARG A 229 14.06 -10.45 10.97
CA ARG A 229 13.22 -10.76 9.81
C ARG A 229 13.75 -10.10 8.57
N LEU A 230 13.96 -8.78 8.60
CA LEU A 230 14.48 -8.01 7.48
C LEU A 230 15.80 -8.60 6.95
N ARG A 231 16.73 -8.95 7.85
CA ARG A 231 18.02 -9.56 7.48
C ARG A 231 17.90 -10.96 6.87
N SER A 232 16.78 -11.64 7.09
CA SER A 232 16.49 -12.95 6.49
C SER A 232 15.74 -12.88 5.15
N LEU A 233 15.23 -11.68 4.80
CA LEU A 233 14.71 -11.37 3.47
C LEU A 233 15.89 -11.11 2.52
#